data_AF-G5CC19-F1
#
_entry.id   AF-G5CC19-F1
#
_cell.length_a   1.000
_cell.length_b   1.000
_cell.length_c   1.000
_cell.angle_alpha   90.00
_cell.angle_beta   90.00
_cell.angle_gamma   90.00
#
_symmetry.space_group_name_H-M   'P 1'
#
loop_
_entity.id
_entity.type
_entity.pdbx_description
1 polymer ?
#
loop_
_entity_poly.entity_id
_entity_poly.type
_entity_poly.pdbx_seq_one_letter_code
_entity_poly.pdbx_strand_id
1 'polypeptide(L)'
;DQFIKAITKNKYFRTFAVNGTNLVHQAAQIHETSRIAAVVLGRGLLATTLTAQAVLKGEETLSTKINGRGPIGNVVVESDAKGSVRGYVTNPNLETLINEAGQLDVAKAVGKNGFLQVTKFAPYSD
;
A
#
# COMPACT_ATOMS: atom_id res chain seq x y z
N ASP A 1 -11.07 10.53 4.92
CA ASP A 1 -9.76 9.97 5.27
C ASP A 1 -8.97 10.92 6.14
N GLN A 2 -8.11 10.39 7.00
CA GLN A 2 -7.33 11.16 7.98
C GLN A 2 -5.92 10.59 8.11
N PHE A 3 -4.95 11.46 8.33
CA PHE A 3 -3.56 11.09 8.57
C PHE A 3 -3.04 11.84 9.80
N ILE A 4 -2.44 11.13 10.75
CA ILE A 4 -1.94 11.69 12.00
C ILE A 4 -0.45 11.39 12.13
N LYS A 5 0.33 12.43 12.45
CA LYS A 5 1.76 12.36 12.79
C LYS A 5 1.93 12.69 14.27
N ALA A 6 2.59 11.82 15.01
CA ALA A 6 2.94 12.06 16.42
C ALA A 6 4.43 11.82 16.64
N ILE A 7 5.01 12.55 17.60
CA ILE A 7 6.40 12.38 18.00
C ILE A 7 6.49 12.55 19.53
N THR A 8 7.30 11.72 20.17
CA THR A 8 7.57 11.86 21.61
C THR A 8 8.27 13.18 21.92
N LYS A 9 8.10 13.70 23.14
CA LYS A 9 8.75 14.95 23.56
C LYS A 9 10.27 14.91 23.40
N ASN A 10 10.89 13.77 23.72
CA ASN A 10 12.33 13.51 23.56
C ASN A 10 12.77 13.18 22.12
N LYS A 11 11.84 13.19 21.14
CA LYS A 11 12.10 13.03 19.70
C LYS A 11 12.63 11.67 19.23
N TYR A 12 12.73 10.66 20.11
CA TYR A 12 13.24 9.33 19.73
C TYR A 12 12.21 8.42 19.05
N PHE A 13 10.92 8.69 19.20
CA PHE A 13 9.87 7.86 18.60
C PHE A 13 8.89 8.70 17.81
N ARG A 14 8.65 8.28 16.56
CA ARG A 14 7.67 8.88 15.65
C ARG A 14 6.63 7.84 15.28
N THR A 15 5.37 8.26 15.25
CA THR A 15 4.23 7.40 14.91
C THR A 15 3.42 8.06 13.81
N PHE A 16 2.93 7.22 12.91
CA PHE A 16 2.08 7.59 11.80
C PHE A 16 0.84 6.71 11.85
N ALA A 17 -0.33 7.32 11.72
CA ALA A 17 -1.60 6.59 11.64
C ALA A 17 -2.41 7.13 10.46
N VAL A 18 -3.06 6.24 9.72
CA VAL A 18 -3.90 6.59 8.58
C VAL A 18 -5.23 5.87 8.69
N ASN A 19 -6.33 6.62 8.50
CA ASN A 19 -7.64 6.07 8.18
C ASN A 19 -7.93 6.42 6.71
N GLY A 20 -7.77 5.44 5.83
CA GLY A 20 -8.00 5.58 4.39
C GLY A 20 -9.21 4.78 3.89
N THR A 21 -10.30 4.73 4.68
CA THR A 21 -11.49 3.96 4.32
C THR A 21 -12.05 4.38 2.96
N ASN A 22 -12.15 5.69 2.69
CA ASN A 22 -12.71 6.19 1.44
C ASN A 22 -11.73 6.00 0.28
N LEU A 23 -10.42 6.16 0.51
CA LEU A 23 -9.37 5.88 -0.46
C LEU A 23 -9.43 4.43 -0.94
N VAL A 24 -9.46 3.47 -0.01
CA VAL A 24 -9.50 2.04 -0.37
C VAL A 24 -10.82 1.68 -1.05
N HIS A 25 -11.94 2.26 -0.59
CA HIS A 25 -13.24 2.05 -1.22
C HIS A 25 -13.27 2.56 -2.68
N GLN A 26 -12.76 3.78 -2.92
CA GLN A 26 -12.67 4.33 -4.27
C GLN A 26 -11.75 3.50 -5.17
N ALA A 27 -10.58 3.09 -4.68
CA ALA A 27 -9.67 2.24 -5.44
C ALA A 27 -10.32 0.89 -5.80
N ALA A 28 -11.07 0.29 -4.87
CA ALA A 28 -11.79 -0.95 -5.12
C ALA A 28 -12.89 -0.79 -6.17
N GLN A 29 -13.61 0.34 -6.16
CA GLN A 29 -14.63 0.66 -7.18
C GLN A 29 -14.00 0.89 -8.56
N ILE A 30 -12.94 1.71 -8.64
CA ILE A 30 -12.26 2.06 -9.90
C ILE A 30 -11.66 0.82 -10.57
N HIS A 31 -11.09 -0.09 -9.78
CA HIS A 31 -10.44 -1.30 -10.28
C HIS A 31 -11.36 -2.53 -10.30
N GLU A 32 -12.64 -2.37 -9.95
CA GLU A 32 -13.64 -3.44 -9.87
C GLU A 32 -13.15 -4.67 -9.09
N THR A 33 -12.44 -4.45 -7.98
CA THR A 33 -11.70 -5.52 -7.32
C THR A 33 -12.63 -6.51 -6.61
N SER A 34 -12.27 -7.79 -6.64
CA SER A 34 -12.79 -8.80 -5.73
C SER A 34 -12.43 -8.46 -4.27
N ARG A 35 -13.12 -9.10 -3.32
CA ARG A 35 -12.91 -8.85 -1.88
C ARG A 35 -11.45 -9.02 -1.45
N ILE A 36 -10.79 -10.07 -1.92
CA ILE A 36 -9.40 -10.34 -1.54
C ILE A 36 -8.41 -9.37 -2.23
N ALA A 37 -8.69 -9.00 -3.48
CA ALA A 37 -7.89 -8.02 -4.21
C ALA A 37 -8.01 -6.62 -3.59
N ALA A 38 -9.20 -6.21 -3.15
CA ALA A 38 -9.43 -4.96 -2.43
C ALA A 38 -8.59 -4.88 -1.15
N VAL A 39 -8.49 -5.99 -0.39
CA VAL A 39 -7.67 -6.05 0.83
C VAL A 39 -6.19 -5.95 0.51
N VAL A 40 -5.71 -6.63 -0.53
CA VAL A 40 -4.30 -6.55 -0.96
C VAL A 40 -3.95 -5.14 -1.42
N LEU A 41 -4.76 -4.58 -2.33
CA LEU A 41 -4.57 -3.22 -2.84
C LEU A 41 -4.63 -2.19 -1.71
N GLY A 42 -5.63 -2.29 -0.84
CA GLY A 42 -5.80 -1.39 0.30
C GLY A 42 -4.63 -1.42 1.27
N ARG A 43 -4.12 -2.61 1.61
CA ARG A 43 -2.90 -2.75 2.43
C ARG A 43 -1.69 -2.10 1.75
N GLY A 44 -1.54 -2.27 0.44
CA GLY A 44 -0.51 -1.60 -0.35
C GLY A 44 -0.61 -0.08 -0.29
N LEU A 45 -1.79 0.47 -0.62
CA LEU A 45 -2.08 1.91 -0.58
C LEU A 45 -1.71 2.52 0.78
N LEU A 46 -2.25 1.97 1.87
CA LEU A 46 -2.02 2.50 3.21
C LEU A 46 -0.56 2.37 3.66
N ALA A 47 0.09 1.23 3.40
CA ALA A 47 1.49 1.01 3.76
C ALA A 47 2.43 1.96 3.01
N THR A 48 2.18 2.16 1.70
CA THR A 48 2.95 3.10 0.89
C THR A 48 2.73 4.53 1.33
N THR A 49 1.49 4.95 1.63
CA THR A 49 1.21 6.30 2.19
C THR A 49 1.93 6.52 3.52
N LEU A 50 1.87 5.56 4.45
CA LEU A 50 2.56 5.66 5.74
C LEU A 50 4.08 5.81 5.55
N THR A 51 4.66 4.99 4.68
CA THR A 51 6.10 5.01 4.40
C THR A 51 6.52 6.32 3.73
N ALA A 52 5.79 6.74 2.69
CA ALA A 52 6.02 7.99 1.97
C ALA A 52 5.99 9.18 2.92
N GLN A 53 4.96 9.28 3.75
CA GLN A 53 4.79 10.39 4.70
C GLN A 53 5.81 10.42 5.84
N ALA A 54 6.53 9.33 6.04
CA ALA A 54 7.63 9.23 7.00
C ALA A 54 8.99 9.65 6.41
N VAL A 55 9.21 9.49 5.10
CA VAL A 55 10.55 9.60 4.47
C VAL A 55 10.67 10.65 3.39
N LEU A 56 9.55 11.09 2.80
CA LEU A 56 9.54 12.03 1.68
C LEU A 56 9.51 13.49 2.13
N LYS A 57 10.15 14.35 1.32
CA LYS A 57 10.19 15.80 1.44
C LYS A 57 10.00 16.43 0.07
N GLY A 58 9.50 17.67 0.02
CA GLY A 58 9.44 18.46 -1.22
C GLY A 58 8.65 17.76 -2.32
N GLU A 59 9.32 17.47 -3.44
CA GLU A 59 8.75 16.84 -4.64
C GLU A 59 9.18 15.38 -4.82
N GLU A 60 9.71 14.76 -3.76
CA GLU A 60 10.06 13.35 -3.79
C GLU A 60 8.82 12.45 -3.93
N THR A 61 8.98 11.32 -4.60
CA THR A 61 7.96 10.26 -4.73
C THR A 61 8.51 8.92 -4.25
N LEU A 62 7.60 8.01 -3.88
CA LEU A 62 7.92 6.67 -3.44
C LEU A 62 7.04 5.66 -4.17
N SER A 63 7.67 4.68 -4.80
CA SER A 63 7.00 3.53 -5.40
C SER A 63 7.26 2.28 -4.57
N THR A 64 6.21 1.51 -4.28
CA THR A 64 6.27 0.19 -3.67
C THR A 64 5.80 -0.85 -4.69
N LYS A 65 6.61 -1.87 -4.90
CA LYS A 65 6.27 -3.03 -5.74
C LYS A 65 6.36 -4.31 -4.92
N ILE A 66 5.28 -5.08 -4.90
CA ILE A 66 5.23 -6.38 -4.23
C ILE A 66 4.90 -7.43 -5.30
N ASN A 67 5.68 -8.49 -5.34
CA ASN A 67 5.36 -9.69 -6.12
C ASN A 67 5.83 -10.89 -5.32
N GLY A 68 4.92 -11.61 -4.70
CA GLY A 68 5.23 -12.82 -3.91
C GLY A 68 5.13 -14.12 -4.71
N ARG A 69 5.00 -14.03 -6.05
CA ARG A 69 4.69 -15.14 -6.96
C ARG A 69 3.34 -15.84 -6.67
N GLY A 70 2.39 -15.15 -6.06
CA GLY A 70 1.01 -15.60 -5.90
C GLY A 70 0.08 -15.15 -7.04
N PRO A 71 -1.16 -15.67 -7.06
CA PRO A 71 -2.14 -15.42 -8.11
C PRO A 71 -2.67 -13.98 -8.17
N ILE A 72 -2.40 -13.11 -7.19
CA ILE A 72 -2.73 -11.67 -7.31
C ILE A 72 -1.83 -10.95 -8.33
N GLY A 73 -0.66 -11.52 -8.63
CA GLY A 73 0.37 -10.93 -9.49
C GLY A 73 1.13 -9.79 -8.81
N ASN A 74 1.44 -8.73 -9.56
CA ASN A 74 2.13 -7.56 -9.01
C ASN A 74 1.13 -6.68 -8.25
N VAL A 75 1.57 -6.13 -7.12
CA VAL A 75 0.95 -4.99 -6.43
C VAL A 75 1.90 -3.81 -6.64
N VAL A 76 1.43 -2.75 -7.29
CA VAL A 76 2.24 -1.56 -7.58
C VAL A 76 1.52 -0.35 -7.03
N VAL A 77 2.18 0.40 -6.15
CA VAL A 77 1.63 1.56 -5.46
C VAL A 77 2.64 2.69 -5.49
N GLU A 78 2.19 3.91 -5.70
CA GLU A 78 3.00 5.12 -5.71
C GLU A 78 2.36 6.18 -4.83
N SER A 79 3.18 6.89 -4.04
CA SER A 79 2.74 8.02 -3.23
C SER A 79 3.75 9.17 -3.31
N ASP A 80 3.25 10.40 -3.26
CA ASP A 80 4.05 11.61 -3.22
C ASP A 80 4.24 12.14 -1.78
N ALA A 81 5.13 13.13 -1.61
CA ALA A 81 5.34 13.80 -0.34
C ALA A 81 4.10 14.56 0.18
N LYS A 82 3.14 14.89 -0.68
CA LYS A 82 1.92 15.65 -0.36
C LYS A 82 0.79 14.76 0.16
N GLY A 83 0.94 13.45 0.09
CA GLY A 83 -0.02 12.46 0.61
C GLY A 83 -0.96 11.91 -0.45
N SER A 84 -0.78 12.24 -1.73
CA SER A 84 -1.48 11.58 -2.81
C SER A 84 -0.96 10.16 -2.96
N VAL A 85 -1.84 9.23 -3.33
CA VAL A 85 -1.49 7.82 -3.53
C VAL A 85 -2.36 7.20 -4.62
N ARG A 86 -1.76 6.34 -5.43
CA ARG A 86 -2.42 5.53 -6.46
C ARG A 86 -1.77 4.16 -6.53
N GLY A 87 -2.47 3.18 -7.05
CA GLY A 87 -1.90 1.85 -7.25
C GLY A 87 -2.88 0.87 -7.85
N TYR A 88 -2.37 -0.29 -8.25
CA TYR A 88 -3.16 -1.38 -8.80
C TYR A 88 -2.61 -2.73 -8.38
N VAL A 89 -3.42 -3.77 -8.58
CA VAL A 89 -3.00 -5.17 -8.56
C VAL A 89 -3.17 -5.77 -9.95
N THR A 90 -2.32 -6.71 -10.35
CA THR A 90 -2.40 -7.32 -11.70
C THR A 90 -3.71 -8.05 -11.93
N ASN A 91 -4.18 -8.81 -10.93
CA ASN A 91 -5.41 -9.60 -11.04
C ASN A 91 -6.48 -9.05 -10.06
N PRO A 92 -7.21 -7.98 -10.43
CA PRO A 92 -8.21 -7.36 -9.55
C PRO A 92 -9.41 -8.27 -9.29
N ASN A 93 -9.74 -9.19 -10.21
CA ASN A 93 -10.88 -10.10 -10.11
C ASN A 93 -10.50 -11.49 -9.56
N LEU A 94 -9.43 -11.59 -8.77
CA LEU A 94 -8.98 -12.85 -8.19
C LEU A 94 -10.09 -13.50 -7.35
N GLU A 95 -10.37 -14.77 -7.58
CA GLU A 95 -11.30 -15.54 -6.76
C GLU A 95 -10.91 -15.47 -5.27
N THR A 96 -11.92 -15.37 -4.41
CA THR A 96 -11.67 -15.21 -2.97
C THR A 96 -11.06 -16.48 -2.39
N LEU A 97 -9.83 -16.37 -1.92
CA LEU A 97 -9.12 -17.44 -1.20
C LEU A 97 -9.42 -17.34 0.29
N ILE A 98 -9.74 -18.47 0.92
CA ILE A 98 -10.07 -18.58 2.34
C ILE A 98 -9.09 -19.55 3.01
N ASN A 99 -8.65 -19.22 4.22
CA ASN A 99 -7.77 -20.06 5.04
C ASN A 99 -8.58 -21.03 5.92
N GLU A 100 -7.90 -21.91 6.66
CA GLU A 100 -8.54 -22.90 7.54
C GLU A 100 -9.42 -22.28 8.64
N ALA A 101 -9.18 -21.01 8.99
CA ALA A 101 -9.96 -20.26 9.96
C ALA A 101 -11.18 -19.53 9.35
N GLY A 102 -11.48 -19.73 8.06
CA GLY A 102 -12.59 -19.06 7.37
C GLY A 102 -12.33 -17.60 7.02
N GLN A 103 -11.08 -17.13 7.10
CA GLN A 103 -10.69 -15.75 6.81
C GLN A 103 -10.02 -15.62 5.44
N LEU A 104 -9.99 -14.40 4.90
CA LEU A 104 -9.31 -14.11 3.63
C LEU A 104 -7.82 -14.51 3.68
N ASP A 105 -7.41 -15.40 2.79
CA ASP A 105 -6.02 -15.87 2.71
C ASP A 105 -5.16 -14.96 1.83
N VAL A 106 -4.83 -13.79 2.39
CA VAL A 106 -3.97 -12.80 1.73
C VAL A 106 -2.58 -13.35 1.44
N ALA A 107 -2.06 -14.23 2.30
CA ALA A 107 -0.73 -14.82 2.13
C ALA A 107 -0.69 -15.74 0.90
N LYS A 108 -1.74 -16.53 0.69
CA LYS A 108 -1.89 -17.35 -0.53
C LYS A 108 -2.13 -16.50 -1.77
N ALA A 109 -2.88 -15.40 -1.67
CA ALA A 109 -3.12 -14.48 -2.79
C ALA A 109 -1.82 -13.79 -3.27
N VAL A 110 -1.02 -13.26 -2.35
CA VAL A 110 0.23 -12.55 -2.67
C VAL A 110 1.37 -13.51 -2.99
N GLY A 111 1.41 -14.66 -2.31
CA GLY A 111 2.52 -15.60 -2.32
C GLY A 111 3.66 -15.18 -1.39
N LYS A 112 4.56 -16.14 -1.10
CA LYS A 112 5.66 -15.98 -0.12
C LYS A 112 7.05 -16.03 -0.76
N ASN A 113 7.15 -16.34 -2.04
CA ASN A 113 8.40 -16.61 -2.73
C ASN A 113 8.70 -15.50 -3.73
N GLY A 114 8.96 -14.29 -3.23
CA GLY A 114 9.21 -13.17 -4.11
C GLY A 114 9.80 -11.99 -3.37
N PHE A 115 9.41 -10.78 -3.75
CA PHE A 115 10.03 -9.56 -3.24
C PHE A 115 9.03 -8.48 -2.87
N LEU A 116 9.49 -7.62 -1.96
CA LEU A 116 8.99 -6.28 -1.74
C LEU A 116 10.13 -5.33 -2.12
N GLN A 117 9.86 -4.40 -3.02
CA GLN A 117 10.80 -3.39 -3.48
C GLN A 117 10.21 -2.01 -3.18
N VAL A 118 11.02 -1.13 -2.61
CA VAL A 118 10.68 0.27 -2.40
C VAL A 118 11.71 1.12 -3.13
N THR A 119 11.22 1.98 -4.02
CA THR A 119 12.05 2.92 -4.79
C THR A 119 11.65 4.33 -4.41
N LYS A 120 12.60 5.09 -3.88
CA LYS A 120 12.44 6.53 -3.62
C LYS A 120 13.05 7.31 -4.79
N PHE A 121 12.28 8.21 -5.36
CA PHE A 121 12.75 9.15 -6.36
C PHE A 121 12.86 10.54 -5.74
N ALA A 122 14.05 11.11 -5.78
CA ALA A 122 14.28 12.50 -5.40
C ALA A 122 14.70 13.27 -6.65
N PRO A 123 13.92 14.27 -7.11
CA PRO A 123 14.40 15.15 -8.16
C PRO A 123 15.68 15.84 -7.69
N TYR A 124 16.61 16.07 -8.63
CA TYR A 124 17.84 16.79 -8.32
C TYR A 124 17.48 18.15 -7.72
N SER A 125 17.98 18.42 -6.52
CA SER A 125 18.11 19.79 -6.03
C SER A 125 19.30 20.39 -6.75
N ASP A 126 19.08 21.46 -7.52
CA ASP A 126 20.15 22.37 -7.90
C ASP A 126 20.87 22.90 -6.64
#